data_AF-A0A961WVL9-F1
#
_entry.id   AF-A0A961WVL9-F1
#
_cell.length_a   1.000
_cell.length_b   1.000
_cell.length_c   1.000
_cell.angle_alpha   90.00
_cell.angle_beta   90.00
_cell.angle_gamma   90.00
#
_symmetry.space_group_name_H-M   'P 1'
#
loop_
_entity.id
_entity.type
_entity.pdbx_description
1 polymer ?
#
loop_
_entity_poly.entity_id
_entity_poly.type
_entity_poly.pdbx_seq_one_letter_code
_entity_poly.pdbx_strand_id
1 'polypeptide(L)'
;MFYHLYEMNHAALQPFRAVADAAKLFYSNPLNPLSHSSFGRSMAASAELFERMTRRYSKPPFGLPETVVDGQAVRVTEEVVWSKPFCDLLHFKRDLPKGRKEDSKLLIVAPMSGHYATLLRGTVEAMMQHNDVYITDWADARMVPLSDGRFDLDDYIDYVIEMLHYLGEGTHVMAVCQPSVPVFAAVSVMEKRGDPFAPASMILMGGPIDTTRSPTAVNDLAQEKGIQWFRDNAVMTVPWPHPGFGRDVYPGFLQLSGFMSMNLDRHIIAHKDFFLHLVKDDGDSAEKHRDFYDEYLAVMDLTAEFYLQTVETVFIEHAIPTGTMLHRGEAVDPKAIRKVALMTVEGENDDITGGGQTEAAHALTPNIPDDRRLHYT
;
A
#
# COMPACT_ATOMS: atom_id res chain seq x y z
N MET A 1 13.17 -16.65 16.10
CA MET A 1 12.37 -17.73 16.76
C MET A 1 10.86 -17.52 16.60
N PHE A 2 10.35 -16.28 16.71
CA PHE A 2 8.91 -15.99 16.56
C PHE A 2 8.33 -16.28 15.18
N TYR A 3 9.01 -15.96 14.07
CA TYR A 3 8.53 -16.30 12.72
C TYR A 3 8.32 -17.81 12.55
N HIS A 4 9.32 -18.63 12.91
CA HIS A 4 9.19 -20.08 12.86
C HIS A 4 8.02 -20.59 13.73
N LEU A 5 7.83 -20.05 14.93
CA LEU A 5 6.71 -20.41 15.79
C LEU A 5 5.37 -20.02 15.17
N TYR A 6 5.28 -18.84 14.54
CA TYR A 6 4.10 -18.38 13.80
C TYR A 6 3.75 -19.33 12.65
N GLU A 7 4.72 -19.69 11.79
CA GLU A 7 4.50 -20.64 10.69
C GLU A 7 4.16 -22.05 11.21
N MET A 8 4.81 -22.51 12.29
CA MET A 8 4.49 -23.81 12.91
C MET A 8 3.06 -23.83 13.46
N ASN A 9 2.60 -22.77 14.11
CA ASN A 9 1.22 -22.66 14.59
C ASN A 9 0.22 -22.66 13.42
N HIS A 10 0.50 -21.91 12.35
CA HIS A 10 -0.37 -21.90 11.16
C HIS A 10 -0.45 -23.26 10.47
N ALA A 11 0.66 -23.99 10.39
CA ALA A 11 0.72 -25.35 9.86
C ALA A 11 -0.03 -26.34 10.77
N ALA A 12 0.18 -26.26 12.09
CA ALA A 12 -0.49 -27.13 13.07
C ALA A 12 -2.02 -26.95 13.09
N LEU A 13 -2.50 -25.75 12.80
CA LEU A 13 -3.94 -25.43 12.73
C LEU A 13 -4.60 -25.84 11.40
N GLN A 14 -3.83 -26.18 10.36
CA GLN A 14 -4.38 -26.51 9.04
C GLN A 14 -5.40 -27.67 9.07
N PRO A 15 -5.18 -28.80 9.79
CA PRO A 15 -6.17 -29.87 9.88
C PRO A 15 -7.46 -29.43 10.58
N PHE A 16 -7.35 -28.58 11.60
CA PHE A 16 -8.52 -28.04 12.32
C PHE A 16 -9.34 -27.08 11.45
N ARG A 17 -8.69 -26.31 10.58
CA ARG A 17 -9.39 -25.48 9.58
C ARG A 17 -10.19 -26.33 8.60
N ALA A 18 -9.61 -27.42 8.09
CA ALA A 18 -10.33 -28.33 7.20
C ALA A 18 -11.58 -28.95 7.87
N VAL A 19 -11.50 -29.24 9.18
CA VAL A 19 -12.66 -29.68 9.98
C VAL A 19 -13.69 -28.56 10.13
N ALA A 20 -13.25 -27.32 10.39
CA ALA A 20 -14.13 -26.16 10.49
C ALA A 20 -14.85 -25.87 9.16
N ASP A 21 -14.15 -25.96 8.02
CA ASP A 21 -14.73 -25.82 6.68
C ASP A 21 -15.80 -26.89 6.41
N ALA A 22 -15.49 -28.15 6.74
CA ALA A 22 -16.44 -29.25 6.60
C ALA A 22 -17.68 -29.05 7.50
N ALA A 23 -17.48 -28.59 8.74
CA ALA A 23 -18.56 -28.29 9.67
C ALA A 23 -19.43 -27.13 9.16
N LYS A 24 -18.82 -26.05 8.68
CA LYS A 24 -19.52 -24.92 8.06
C LYS A 24 -20.35 -25.40 6.87
N LEU A 25 -19.75 -26.13 5.93
CA LEU A 25 -20.46 -26.66 4.76
C LEU A 25 -21.65 -27.54 5.15
N PHE A 26 -21.48 -28.39 6.17
CA PHE A 26 -22.55 -29.27 6.67
C PHE A 26 -23.70 -28.49 7.32
N TYR A 27 -23.40 -27.53 8.20
CA TYR A 27 -24.40 -26.75 8.93
C TYR A 27 -25.00 -25.59 8.14
N SER A 28 -24.39 -25.20 7.02
CA SER A 28 -24.92 -24.19 6.08
C SER A 28 -25.66 -24.79 4.88
N ASN A 29 -25.64 -26.13 4.71
CA ASN A 29 -26.32 -26.77 3.59
C ASN A 29 -27.85 -26.66 3.74
N PRO A 30 -28.58 -26.05 2.78
CA PRO A 30 -30.04 -25.92 2.82
C PRO A 30 -30.79 -27.26 2.86
N LEU A 31 -30.15 -28.34 2.37
CA LEU A 31 -30.72 -29.69 2.40
C LEU A 31 -30.58 -30.36 3.78
N ASN A 32 -29.83 -29.76 4.71
CA ASN A 32 -29.71 -30.23 6.08
C ASN A 32 -30.74 -29.52 6.98
N PRO A 33 -31.73 -30.21 7.56
CA PRO A 33 -32.74 -29.61 8.43
C PRO A 33 -32.16 -28.88 9.64
N LEU A 34 -30.97 -29.29 10.11
CA LEU A 34 -30.29 -28.63 11.23
C LEU A 34 -29.80 -27.22 10.87
N SER A 35 -29.58 -26.90 9.59
CA SER A 35 -29.13 -25.57 9.13
C SER A 35 -30.12 -24.45 9.45
N HIS A 36 -31.42 -24.80 9.54
CA HIS A 36 -32.49 -23.87 9.89
C HIS A 36 -32.72 -23.75 11.39
N SER A 37 -32.05 -24.56 12.22
CA SER A 37 -32.12 -24.47 13.68
C SER A 37 -31.19 -23.38 14.21
N SER A 38 -31.49 -22.84 15.40
CA SER A 38 -30.58 -21.92 16.10
C SER A 38 -29.22 -22.58 16.36
N PHE A 39 -29.23 -23.85 16.76
CA PHE A 39 -28.02 -24.64 16.99
C PHE A 39 -27.15 -24.77 15.73
N GLY A 40 -27.73 -25.16 14.60
CA GLY A 40 -26.97 -25.29 13.34
C GLY A 40 -26.42 -23.96 12.85
N ARG A 41 -27.19 -22.86 12.94
CA ARG A 41 -26.68 -21.52 12.64
C ARG A 41 -25.53 -21.11 13.55
N SER A 42 -25.63 -21.40 14.86
CA SER A 42 -24.54 -21.13 15.80
C SER A 42 -23.29 -21.97 15.50
N MET A 43 -23.44 -23.26 15.18
CA MET A 43 -22.31 -24.11 14.81
C MET A 43 -21.63 -23.65 13.52
N ALA A 44 -22.40 -23.25 12.51
CA ALA A 44 -21.86 -22.68 11.27
C ALA A 44 -21.11 -21.37 11.54
N ALA A 45 -21.68 -20.47 12.35
CA ALA A 45 -21.04 -19.20 12.71
C ALA A 45 -19.77 -19.40 13.54
N SER A 46 -19.75 -20.35 14.50
CA SER A 46 -18.55 -20.66 15.29
C SER A 46 -17.45 -21.31 14.44
N ALA A 47 -17.82 -22.23 13.53
CA ALA A 47 -16.87 -22.82 12.60
C ALA A 47 -16.29 -21.77 11.64
N GLU A 48 -17.13 -20.86 11.16
CA GLU A 48 -16.68 -19.73 10.34
C GLU A 48 -15.77 -18.79 11.11
N LEU A 49 -16.09 -18.43 12.35
CA LEU A 49 -15.23 -17.60 13.19
C LEU A 49 -13.88 -18.27 13.44
N PHE A 50 -13.87 -19.58 13.71
CA PHE A 50 -12.63 -20.33 13.91
C PHE A 50 -11.78 -20.38 12.64
N GLU A 51 -12.39 -20.63 11.48
CA GLU A 51 -11.67 -20.59 10.20
C GLU A 51 -11.08 -19.20 9.97
N ARG A 52 -11.90 -18.14 10.02
CA ARG A 52 -11.45 -16.76 9.80
C ARG A 52 -10.35 -16.30 10.77
N MET A 53 -10.44 -16.65 12.05
CA MET A 53 -9.42 -16.29 13.05
C MET A 53 -8.09 -17.01 12.84
N THR A 54 -8.12 -18.18 12.20
CA THR A 54 -6.91 -18.99 12.04
C THR A 54 -6.36 -18.94 10.62
N ARG A 55 -7.14 -18.59 9.60
CA ARG A 55 -6.76 -18.62 8.18
C ARG A 55 -5.55 -17.73 7.87
N ARG A 56 -4.78 -18.10 6.84
CA ARG A 56 -3.85 -17.20 6.14
C ARG A 56 -4.61 -16.55 4.98
N TYR A 57 -4.61 -15.23 4.93
CA TYR A 57 -5.26 -14.50 3.85
C TYR A 57 -4.26 -14.34 2.71
N SER A 58 -4.64 -14.85 1.54
CA SER A 58 -3.91 -14.62 0.29
C SER A 58 -4.26 -13.24 -0.23
N LYS A 59 -3.39 -12.70 -1.10
CA LYS A 59 -3.69 -11.51 -1.88
C LYS A 59 -5.05 -11.63 -2.57
N PRO A 60 -6.00 -10.71 -2.32
CA PRO A 60 -7.27 -10.71 -3.03
C PRO A 60 -7.08 -10.21 -4.47
N PRO A 61 -7.99 -10.51 -5.41
CA PRO A 61 -7.99 -9.88 -6.72
C PRO A 61 -8.48 -8.41 -6.63
N PHE A 62 -8.13 -7.58 -7.60
CA PHE A 62 -8.80 -6.28 -7.76
C PHE A 62 -10.27 -6.49 -8.14
N GLY A 63 -10.55 -7.35 -9.11
CA GLY A 63 -11.93 -7.79 -9.36
C GLY A 63 -12.80 -6.69 -9.95
N LEU A 64 -12.21 -5.87 -10.84
CA LEU A 64 -12.88 -4.76 -11.51
C LEU A 64 -13.12 -5.12 -12.99
N PRO A 65 -14.16 -5.90 -13.32
CA PRO A 65 -14.39 -6.38 -14.69
C PRO A 65 -14.96 -5.32 -15.65
N GLU A 66 -15.51 -4.24 -15.10
CA GLU A 66 -16.14 -3.15 -15.85
C GLU A 66 -15.95 -1.80 -15.16
N THR A 67 -16.08 -0.72 -15.92
CA THR A 67 -16.12 0.66 -15.42
C THR A 67 -17.03 1.51 -16.32
N VAL A 68 -17.29 2.75 -15.93
CA VAL A 68 -18.11 3.70 -16.70
C VAL A 68 -17.23 4.77 -17.31
N VAL A 69 -17.24 4.89 -18.63
CA VAL A 69 -16.53 5.96 -19.37
C VAL A 69 -17.53 6.67 -20.26
N ASP A 70 -17.59 8.00 -20.18
CA ASP A 70 -18.53 8.84 -20.95
C ASP A 70 -20.00 8.38 -20.83
N GLY A 71 -20.38 7.87 -19.65
CA GLY A 71 -21.72 7.36 -19.35
C GLY A 71 -22.03 5.96 -19.91
N GLN A 72 -21.03 5.25 -20.46
CA GLN A 72 -21.19 3.89 -20.98
C GLN A 72 -20.37 2.89 -20.18
N ALA A 73 -20.96 1.73 -19.89
CA ALA A 73 -20.25 0.62 -19.29
C ALA A 73 -19.28 0.01 -20.31
N VAL A 74 -18.01 -0.10 -19.93
CA VAL A 74 -16.95 -0.69 -20.74
C VAL A 74 -16.25 -1.79 -19.95
N ARG A 75 -15.81 -2.83 -20.66
CA ARG A 75 -15.06 -3.92 -20.06
C ARG A 75 -13.66 -3.46 -19.68
N VAL A 76 -13.18 -3.97 -18.55
CA VAL A 76 -11.82 -3.77 -18.04
C VAL A 76 -11.08 -5.10 -18.04
N THR A 77 -9.83 -5.08 -18.45
CA THR A 77 -8.90 -6.21 -18.39
C THR A 77 -7.64 -5.79 -17.62
N GLU A 78 -7.31 -6.54 -16.57
CA GLU A 78 -6.06 -6.38 -15.82
C GLU A 78 -4.91 -7.02 -16.60
N GLU A 79 -3.87 -6.23 -16.92
CA GLU A 79 -2.68 -6.68 -17.65
C GLU A 79 -1.41 -6.29 -16.88
N VAL A 80 -0.45 -7.21 -16.72
CA VAL A 80 0.90 -6.87 -16.23
C VAL A 80 1.68 -6.28 -17.41
N VAL A 81 2.03 -5.00 -17.33
CA VAL A 81 2.67 -4.26 -18.43
C VAL A 81 4.16 -3.98 -18.20
N TRP A 82 4.61 -4.02 -16.95
CA TRP A 82 6.01 -3.93 -16.57
C TRP A 82 6.21 -4.80 -15.32
N SER A 83 7.39 -5.41 -15.17
CA SER A 83 7.65 -6.34 -14.08
C SER A 83 9.13 -6.33 -13.69
N LYS A 84 9.35 -6.35 -12.37
CA LYS A 84 10.63 -6.60 -11.71
C LYS A 84 10.42 -7.48 -10.48
N PRO A 85 11.48 -8.07 -9.89
CA PRO A 85 11.32 -9.07 -8.83
C PRO A 85 10.44 -8.65 -7.65
N PHE A 86 10.41 -7.36 -7.31
CA PHE A 86 9.65 -6.84 -6.17
C PHE A 86 8.34 -6.14 -6.55
N CYS A 87 8.02 -5.97 -7.83
CA CYS A 87 6.86 -5.19 -8.25
C CYS A 87 6.42 -5.52 -9.68
N ASP A 88 5.11 -5.73 -9.83
CA ASP A 88 4.44 -5.69 -11.12
C ASP A 88 3.74 -4.33 -11.29
N LEU A 89 3.74 -3.79 -12.51
CA LEU A 89 2.89 -2.66 -12.87
C LEU A 89 1.66 -3.21 -13.57
N LEU A 90 0.50 -3.07 -12.94
CA LEU A 90 -0.78 -3.49 -13.51
C LEU A 90 -1.39 -2.33 -14.30
N HIS A 91 -1.91 -2.64 -15.48
CA HIS A 91 -2.71 -1.75 -16.31
C HIS A 91 -4.16 -2.25 -16.32
N PHE A 92 -5.10 -1.33 -16.04
CA PHE A 92 -6.51 -1.62 -16.18
C PHE A 92 -7.02 -1.15 -17.54
N LYS A 93 -6.82 -2.00 -18.53
CA LYS A 93 -7.14 -1.70 -19.92
C LYS A 93 -8.65 -1.69 -20.13
N ARG A 94 -9.14 -0.55 -20.61
CA ARG A 94 -10.56 -0.32 -20.91
C ARG A 94 -10.83 -0.56 -22.41
N ASP A 95 -11.88 -1.30 -22.73
CA ASP A 95 -12.30 -1.57 -24.11
C ASP A 95 -13.02 -0.35 -24.73
N LEU A 96 -12.25 0.69 -25.06
CA LEU A 96 -12.77 1.97 -25.55
C LEU A 96 -13.01 1.99 -27.08
N PRO A 97 -13.97 2.79 -27.58
CA PRO A 97 -14.22 2.94 -29.02
C PRO A 97 -12.99 3.43 -29.80
N LYS A 98 -12.74 2.83 -30.97
CA LYS A 98 -11.66 3.26 -31.87
C LYS A 98 -11.86 4.72 -32.30
N GLY A 99 -10.81 5.53 -32.18
CA GLY A 99 -10.81 6.95 -32.56
C GLY A 99 -11.26 7.91 -31.46
N ARG A 100 -11.66 7.42 -30.28
CA ARG A 100 -11.79 8.24 -29.07
C ARG A 100 -10.41 8.79 -28.70
N LYS A 101 -10.36 10.04 -28.25
CA LYS A 101 -9.13 10.62 -27.66
C LYS A 101 -8.69 9.76 -26.47
N GLU A 102 -7.39 9.52 -26.33
CA GLU A 102 -6.85 8.81 -25.16
C GLU A 102 -6.96 9.69 -23.91
N ASP A 103 -7.30 9.07 -22.78
CA ASP A 103 -7.25 9.74 -21.48
C ASP A 103 -5.81 9.86 -21.01
N SER A 104 -5.55 10.80 -20.09
CA SER A 104 -4.23 10.92 -19.49
C SER A 104 -3.90 9.67 -18.66
N LYS A 105 -2.65 9.20 -18.78
CA LYS A 105 -2.12 8.10 -17.97
C LYS A 105 -1.99 8.52 -16.51
N LEU A 106 -2.41 7.66 -15.60
CA LEU A 106 -2.27 7.85 -14.16
C LEU A 106 -1.55 6.65 -13.57
N LEU A 107 -0.35 6.87 -13.04
CA LEU A 107 0.38 5.92 -12.21
C LEU A 107 -0.03 6.11 -10.74
N ILE A 108 -0.72 5.13 -10.18
CA ILE A 108 -1.02 5.03 -8.76
C ILE A 108 0.11 4.22 -8.11
N VAL A 109 0.79 4.82 -7.14
CA VAL A 109 1.85 4.16 -6.38
C VAL A 109 1.26 3.74 -5.03
N ALA A 110 0.97 2.45 -4.92
CA ALA A 110 0.37 1.83 -3.74
C ALA A 110 1.39 1.69 -2.60
N PRO A 111 0.96 1.80 -1.33
CA PRO A 111 1.84 1.64 -0.19
C PRO A 111 2.34 0.20 -0.04
N MET A 112 3.58 0.06 0.42
CA MET A 112 4.15 -1.23 0.86
C MET A 112 3.95 -1.45 2.37
N SER A 113 3.02 -0.76 3.02
CA SER A 113 2.81 -0.80 4.49
C SER A 113 2.11 -2.08 4.96
N GLY A 114 2.65 -3.23 4.56
CA GLY A 114 2.24 -4.54 5.02
C GLY A 114 1.00 -5.09 4.34
N HIS A 115 0.49 -4.46 3.28
CA HIS A 115 -0.73 -4.88 2.58
C HIS A 115 -0.54 -4.82 1.06
N TYR A 116 -1.45 -5.48 0.33
CA TYR A 116 -1.45 -5.49 -1.13
C TYR A 116 -2.10 -4.23 -1.73
N ALA A 117 -1.76 -3.93 -2.98
CA ALA A 117 -2.26 -2.77 -3.73
C ALA A 117 -3.79 -2.74 -3.88
N THR A 118 -4.45 -3.88 -3.69
CA THR A 118 -5.90 -4.03 -3.75
C THR A 118 -6.64 -3.25 -2.66
N LEU A 119 -5.97 -2.80 -1.58
CA LEU A 119 -6.56 -1.79 -0.70
C LEU A 119 -6.97 -0.52 -1.46
N LEU A 120 -6.28 -0.18 -2.54
CA LEU A 120 -6.65 0.95 -3.40
C LEU A 120 -7.68 0.57 -4.49
N ARG A 121 -8.40 -0.56 -4.36
CA ARG A 121 -9.44 -1.00 -5.32
C ARG A 121 -10.45 0.11 -5.61
N GLY A 122 -11.00 0.75 -4.57
CA GLY A 122 -11.95 1.85 -4.74
C GLY A 122 -11.32 3.07 -5.43
N THR A 123 -10.05 3.38 -5.15
CA THR A 123 -9.32 4.45 -5.85
C THR A 123 -9.13 4.12 -7.33
N VAL A 124 -8.75 2.89 -7.65
CA VAL A 124 -8.61 2.43 -9.04
C VAL A 124 -9.97 2.52 -9.75
N GLU A 125 -11.03 2.01 -9.14
CA GLU A 125 -12.40 2.06 -9.66
C GLU A 125 -12.87 3.48 -9.97
N ALA A 126 -12.64 4.43 -9.05
CA ALA A 126 -12.98 5.83 -9.24
C ALA A 126 -12.15 6.49 -10.35
N MET A 127 -10.84 6.26 -10.37
CA MET A 127 -9.94 6.92 -11.33
C MET A 127 -10.08 6.38 -12.76
N MET A 128 -10.40 5.09 -12.94
CA MET A 128 -10.56 4.48 -14.27
C MET A 128 -11.70 5.10 -15.09
N GLN A 129 -12.64 5.79 -14.45
CA GLN A 129 -13.70 6.51 -15.14
C GLN A 129 -13.17 7.72 -15.94
N HIS A 130 -11.99 8.23 -15.56
CA HIS A 130 -11.43 9.47 -16.10
C HIS A 130 -10.01 9.32 -16.67
N ASN A 131 -9.29 8.28 -16.27
CA ASN A 131 -7.87 8.10 -16.55
C ASN A 131 -7.56 6.71 -17.12
N ASP A 132 -6.45 6.62 -17.85
CA ASP A 132 -5.82 5.34 -18.17
C ASP A 132 -4.95 4.91 -16.98
N VAL A 133 -5.46 3.98 -16.16
CA VAL A 133 -4.93 3.71 -14.81
C VAL A 133 -3.91 2.57 -14.80
N TYR A 134 -2.79 2.86 -14.16
CA TYR A 134 -1.73 1.92 -13.84
C TYR A 134 -1.50 1.93 -12.33
N ILE A 135 -1.24 0.77 -11.71
CA ILE A 135 -0.95 0.71 -10.27
C ILE A 135 0.25 -0.20 -9.99
N THR A 136 1.10 0.23 -9.06
CA THR A 136 2.20 -0.61 -8.56
C THR A 136 1.64 -1.72 -7.68
N ASP A 137 2.06 -2.95 -7.95
CA ASP A 137 1.60 -4.13 -7.25
C ASP A 137 2.80 -4.89 -6.67
N TRP A 138 3.11 -4.56 -5.42
CA TRP A 138 4.32 -5.00 -4.74
C TRP A 138 4.27 -6.49 -4.37
N ALA A 139 5.41 -7.16 -4.52
CA ALA A 139 5.57 -8.55 -4.13
C ALA A 139 5.81 -8.68 -2.62
N ASP A 140 5.26 -9.74 -2.03
CA ASP A 140 5.57 -10.14 -0.67
C ASP A 140 7.03 -10.60 -0.57
N ALA A 141 7.85 -9.91 0.24
CA ALA A 141 9.30 -10.11 0.24
C ALA A 141 9.71 -11.55 0.57
N ARG A 142 8.91 -12.29 1.35
CA ARG A 142 9.18 -13.72 1.63
C ARG A 142 9.04 -14.61 0.40
N MET A 143 8.35 -14.14 -0.64
CA MET A 143 8.15 -14.84 -1.90
C MET A 143 9.22 -14.50 -2.94
N VAL A 144 10.11 -13.53 -2.67
CA VAL A 144 11.17 -13.12 -3.59
C VAL A 144 12.51 -13.79 -3.21
N PRO A 145 13.06 -14.68 -4.06
CA PRO A 145 14.34 -15.35 -3.84
C PRO A 145 15.49 -14.39 -3.54
N LEU A 146 16.50 -14.84 -2.79
CA LEU A 146 17.71 -14.04 -2.53
C LEU A 146 18.54 -13.82 -3.81
N SER A 147 18.45 -14.72 -4.80
CA SER A 147 19.11 -14.58 -6.09
C SER A 147 18.63 -13.36 -6.88
N ASP A 148 17.42 -12.87 -6.59
CA ASP A 148 16.79 -11.78 -7.33
C ASP A 148 17.13 -10.40 -6.72
N GLY A 149 18.06 -10.38 -5.76
CA GLY A 149 18.68 -9.17 -5.24
C GLY A 149 18.07 -8.65 -3.95
N ARG A 150 18.43 -7.40 -3.64
CA ARG A 150 17.92 -6.65 -2.48
C ARG A 150 16.89 -5.63 -2.97
N PHE A 151 16.14 -5.08 -2.02
CA PHE A 151 15.20 -4.00 -2.30
C PHE A 151 15.21 -3.03 -1.13
N ASP A 152 15.71 -1.83 -1.37
CA ASP A 152 15.79 -0.73 -0.41
C ASP A 152 14.96 0.49 -0.88
N LEU A 153 15.02 1.62 -0.18
CA LEU A 153 14.28 2.84 -0.55
C LEU A 153 14.81 3.44 -1.87
N ASP A 154 16.11 3.29 -2.16
CA ASP A 154 16.67 3.69 -3.43
C ASP A 154 16.15 2.83 -4.59
N ASP A 155 16.05 1.51 -4.39
CA ASP A 155 15.45 0.59 -5.37
C ASP A 155 13.98 0.97 -5.65
N TYR A 156 13.23 1.38 -4.63
CA TYR A 156 11.86 1.89 -4.80
C TYR A 156 11.86 3.12 -5.71
N ILE A 157 12.70 4.11 -5.43
CA ILE A 157 12.81 5.34 -6.23
C ILE A 157 13.19 4.99 -7.68
N ASP A 158 14.16 4.10 -7.87
CA ASP A 158 14.55 3.60 -9.20
C ASP A 158 13.36 2.98 -9.94
N TYR A 159 12.56 2.14 -9.27
CA TYR A 159 11.39 1.51 -9.87
C TYR A 159 10.35 2.57 -10.30
N VAL A 160 10.10 3.59 -9.48
CA VAL A 160 9.17 4.69 -9.83
C VAL A 160 9.66 5.44 -11.07
N ILE A 161 10.95 5.78 -11.12
CA ILE A 161 11.54 6.45 -12.29
C ILE A 161 11.40 5.58 -13.54
N GLU A 162 11.72 4.29 -13.45
CA GLU A 162 11.61 3.36 -14.57
C GLU A 162 10.17 3.16 -15.06
N MET A 163 9.19 3.10 -14.14
CA MET A 163 7.78 3.02 -14.50
C MET A 163 7.30 4.31 -15.18
N LEU A 164 7.75 5.49 -14.72
CA LEU A 164 7.47 6.76 -15.40
C LEU A 164 8.12 6.83 -16.79
N HIS A 165 9.34 6.31 -16.95
CA HIS A 165 9.97 6.15 -18.27
C HIS A 165 9.20 5.21 -19.19
N TYR A 166 8.71 4.09 -18.66
CA TYR A 166 7.89 3.13 -19.41
C TYR A 166 6.58 3.76 -19.89
N LEU A 167 5.90 4.51 -19.01
CA LEU A 167 4.63 5.17 -19.33
C LEU A 167 4.82 6.38 -20.25
N GLY A 168 5.96 7.08 -20.15
CA GLY A 168 6.36 8.18 -21.02
C GLY A 168 5.73 9.54 -20.66
N GLU A 169 5.90 10.49 -21.58
CA GLU A 169 5.49 11.89 -21.38
C GLU A 169 3.98 12.04 -21.08
N GLY A 170 3.64 13.05 -20.29
CA GLY A 170 2.25 13.38 -19.96
C GLY A 170 1.62 12.50 -18.88
N THR A 171 2.37 11.55 -18.31
CA THR A 171 1.91 10.71 -17.18
C THR A 171 1.69 11.55 -15.93
N HIS A 172 0.60 11.31 -15.21
CA HIS A 172 0.37 11.83 -13.86
C HIS A 172 0.70 10.75 -12.84
N VAL A 173 1.23 11.13 -11.66
CA VAL A 173 1.51 10.19 -10.58
C VAL A 173 0.72 10.54 -9.32
N MET A 174 0.18 9.52 -8.66
CA MET A 174 -0.54 9.62 -7.40
C MET A 174 0.08 8.65 -6.38
N ALA A 175 0.55 9.18 -5.26
CA ALA A 175 1.17 8.42 -4.18
C ALA A 175 0.28 8.46 -2.94
N VAL A 176 0.01 7.29 -2.34
CA VAL A 176 -0.91 7.19 -1.19
C VAL A 176 -0.17 6.69 0.04
N CYS A 177 -0.06 7.54 1.05
CA CYS A 177 0.64 7.32 2.32
C CYS A 177 2.16 7.20 2.13
N GLN A 178 2.75 6.08 2.57
CA GLN A 178 4.19 5.78 2.55
C GLN A 178 4.93 6.07 1.21
N PRO A 179 4.37 5.79 0.02
CA PRO A 179 4.99 6.07 -1.28
C PRO A 179 5.18 7.56 -1.59
N SER A 180 4.53 8.46 -0.84
CA SER A 180 4.68 9.89 -1.08
C SER A 180 6.14 10.32 -1.00
N VAL A 181 6.92 9.73 -0.09
CA VAL A 181 8.36 9.99 0.04
C VAL A 181 9.15 9.55 -1.20
N PRO A 182 9.15 8.26 -1.61
CA PRO A 182 9.91 7.83 -2.78
C PRO A 182 9.41 8.46 -4.09
N VAL A 183 8.11 8.74 -4.24
CA VAL A 183 7.59 9.46 -5.41
C VAL A 183 8.09 10.90 -5.44
N PHE A 184 8.06 11.61 -4.30
CA PHE A 184 8.57 12.98 -4.21
C PHE A 184 10.09 13.03 -4.49
N ALA A 185 10.84 12.05 -4.00
CA ALA A 185 12.26 11.90 -4.29
C ALA A 185 12.53 11.60 -5.78
N ALA A 186 11.80 10.65 -6.38
CA ALA A 186 11.90 10.31 -7.80
C ALA A 186 11.66 11.54 -8.68
N VAL A 187 10.57 12.27 -8.45
CA VAL A 187 10.23 13.48 -9.22
C VAL A 187 11.30 14.56 -9.04
N SER A 188 11.82 14.76 -7.82
CA SER A 188 12.91 15.72 -7.57
C SER A 188 14.17 15.39 -8.38
N VAL A 189 14.54 14.11 -8.42
CA VAL A 189 15.70 13.61 -9.19
C VAL A 189 15.46 13.77 -10.70
N MET A 190 14.29 13.40 -11.21
CA MET A 190 13.95 13.52 -12.62
C MET A 190 13.96 14.99 -13.09
N GLU A 191 13.35 15.90 -12.33
CA GLU A 191 13.35 17.34 -12.66
C GLU A 191 14.75 17.95 -12.61
N LYS A 192 15.57 17.55 -11.64
CA LYS A 192 16.97 17.97 -11.56
C LYS A 192 17.80 17.52 -12.76
N ARG A 193 17.52 16.32 -13.28
CA ARG A 193 18.15 15.78 -14.51
C ARG A 193 17.60 16.40 -15.79
N GLY A 194 16.54 17.20 -15.72
CA GLY A 194 15.83 17.72 -16.89
C GLY A 194 15.15 16.61 -17.71
N ASP A 195 14.75 15.55 -17.04
CA ASP A 195 14.17 14.35 -17.64
C ASP A 195 12.85 14.67 -18.37
N PRO A 196 12.71 14.36 -19.67
CA PRO A 196 11.47 14.62 -20.41
C PRO A 196 10.30 13.79 -19.92
N PHE A 197 10.55 12.66 -19.24
CA PHE A 197 9.54 11.75 -18.73
C PHE A 197 9.15 12.03 -17.26
N ALA A 198 9.62 13.14 -16.67
CA ALA A 198 9.08 13.62 -15.41
C ALA A 198 7.54 13.81 -15.55
N PRO A 199 6.75 13.46 -14.52
CA PRO A 199 5.30 13.42 -14.66
C PRO A 199 4.72 14.83 -14.85
N ALA A 200 3.59 14.94 -15.53
CA ALA A 200 2.89 16.21 -15.71
C ALA A 200 2.37 16.80 -14.38
N SER A 201 1.95 15.92 -13.47
CA SER A 201 1.61 16.27 -12.09
C SER A 201 1.93 15.14 -11.11
N MET A 202 2.08 15.53 -9.85
CA MET A 202 2.29 14.66 -8.69
C MET A 202 1.22 14.96 -7.63
N ILE A 203 0.51 13.92 -7.21
CA ILE A 203 -0.50 13.96 -6.15
C ILE A 203 0.05 13.16 -4.97
N LEU A 204 0.16 13.78 -3.79
CA LEU A 204 0.63 13.14 -2.56
C LEU A 204 -0.52 13.11 -1.55
N MET A 205 -0.91 11.93 -1.07
CA MET A 205 -2.07 11.76 -0.18
C MET A 205 -1.63 11.17 1.15
N GLY A 206 -1.80 11.90 2.26
CA GLY A 206 -1.49 11.42 3.61
C GLY A 206 -0.06 10.91 3.79
N GLY A 207 0.90 11.57 3.15
CA GLY A 207 2.31 11.16 3.08
C GLY A 207 3.22 11.83 4.11
N PRO A 208 4.16 11.10 4.74
CA PRO A 208 5.06 11.64 5.76
C PRO A 208 6.24 12.42 5.14
N ILE A 209 5.97 13.52 4.43
CA ILE A 209 7.03 14.32 3.75
C ILE A 209 7.89 15.08 4.77
N ASP A 210 7.26 15.74 5.74
CA ASP A 210 7.95 16.38 6.87
C ASP A 210 7.35 15.92 8.20
N THR A 211 7.86 14.81 8.73
CA THR A 211 7.41 14.21 10.00
C THR A 211 7.74 15.03 11.24
N THR A 212 8.42 16.18 11.11
CA THR A 212 8.61 17.13 12.23
C THR A 212 7.35 17.97 12.47
N ARG A 213 6.44 18.01 11.49
CA ARG A 213 5.13 18.67 11.59
C ARG A 213 4.15 17.73 12.29
N SER A 214 3.45 18.26 13.29
CA SER A 214 2.40 17.56 14.04
C SER A 214 2.77 16.09 14.35
N PRO A 215 3.84 15.83 15.12
CA PRO A 215 4.31 14.47 15.35
C PRO A 215 3.21 13.58 15.94
N THR A 216 3.10 12.37 15.41
CA THR A 216 2.20 11.32 15.87
C THR A 216 2.96 10.30 16.71
N ALA A 217 2.23 9.36 17.33
CA ALA A 217 2.83 8.29 18.12
C ALA A 217 3.85 7.44 17.32
N VAL A 218 3.68 7.34 16.00
CA VAL A 218 4.62 6.67 15.10
C VAL A 218 5.94 7.44 15.03
N ASN A 219 5.86 8.77 14.95
CA ASN A 219 7.04 9.64 14.92
C ASN A 219 7.82 9.56 16.25
N ASP A 220 7.11 9.63 17.38
CA ASP A 220 7.72 9.59 18.70
C ASP A 220 8.45 8.26 18.96
N LEU A 221 7.84 7.12 18.59
CA LEU A 221 8.48 5.81 18.74
C LEU A 221 9.82 5.74 17.98
N ALA A 222 9.83 6.25 16.74
CA ALA A 222 11.02 6.21 15.90
C ALA A 222 12.17 7.01 16.54
N GLN A 223 11.86 8.20 17.05
CA GLN A 223 12.81 9.08 17.73
C GLN A 223 13.33 8.50 19.04
N GLU A 224 12.47 7.88 19.86
CA GLU A 224 12.85 7.32 21.15
C GLU A 224 13.71 6.06 21.04
N LYS A 225 13.42 5.17 20.09
CA LYS A 225 14.03 3.85 20.01
C LYS A 225 15.31 3.83 19.16
N GLY A 226 15.41 4.72 18.17
CA GLY A 226 16.50 4.75 17.21
C GLY A 226 16.58 3.48 16.33
N ILE A 227 17.41 3.52 15.29
CA ILE A 227 17.41 2.49 14.24
C ILE A 227 17.83 1.09 14.73
N GLN A 228 18.77 1.01 15.67
CA GLN A 228 19.29 -0.26 16.16
C GLN A 228 18.22 -1.07 16.88
N TRP A 229 17.30 -0.42 17.60
CA TRP A 229 16.19 -1.10 18.25
C TRP A 229 15.26 -1.75 17.22
N PHE A 230 14.92 -1.06 16.11
CA PHE A 230 14.10 -1.65 15.06
C PHE A 230 14.79 -2.82 14.38
N ARG A 231 16.10 -2.73 14.14
CA ARG A 231 16.87 -3.86 13.62
C ARG A 231 16.79 -5.09 14.52
N ASP A 232 16.90 -4.90 15.83
CA ASP A 232 16.94 -6.02 16.78
C ASP A 232 15.55 -6.59 17.14
N ASN A 233 14.48 -5.79 16.97
CA ASN A 233 13.13 -6.16 17.44
C ASN A 233 12.11 -6.37 16.31
N ALA A 234 12.28 -5.70 15.16
CA ALA A 234 11.32 -5.76 14.06
C ALA A 234 11.76 -6.70 12.94
N VAL A 235 13.07 -6.90 12.74
CA VAL A 235 13.59 -7.72 11.65
C VAL A 235 13.62 -9.19 12.03
N MET A 236 13.18 -10.04 11.12
CA MET A 236 13.25 -11.50 11.23
C MET A 236 13.68 -12.12 9.91
N THR A 237 14.30 -13.29 9.97
CA THR A 237 14.68 -14.05 8.78
C THR A 237 13.53 -14.94 8.30
N VAL A 238 13.26 -14.93 7.00
CA VAL A 238 12.25 -15.74 6.34
C VAL A 238 12.58 -17.23 6.50
N PRO A 239 11.66 -18.06 7.02
CA PRO A 239 11.88 -19.48 7.22
C PRO A 239 11.60 -20.32 5.96
N TRP A 240 12.18 -21.52 5.89
CA TRP A 240 11.83 -22.52 4.89
C TRP A 240 10.36 -22.93 5.11
N PRO A 241 9.54 -23.20 4.06
CA PRO A 241 9.89 -23.40 2.65
C PRO A 241 9.71 -22.20 1.72
N HIS A 242 9.54 -20.98 2.26
CA HIS A 242 9.27 -19.81 1.42
C HIS A 242 10.41 -19.53 0.43
N PRO A 243 10.14 -19.09 -0.82
CA PRO A 243 11.18 -18.84 -1.82
C PRO A 243 12.28 -17.86 -1.37
N GLY A 244 11.90 -16.85 -0.57
CA GLY A 244 12.82 -15.90 0.06
C GLY A 244 13.54 -16.44 1.30
N PHE A 245 13.60 -17.76 1.52
CA PHE A 245 14.26 -18.37 2.68
C PHE A 245 15.67 -17.79 2.92
N GLY A 246 15.90 -17.28 4.14
CA GLY A 246 17.15 -16.63 4.52
C GLY A 246 17.17 -15.10 4.31
N ARG A 247 16.12 -14.52 3.71
CA ARG A 247 15.98 -13.06 3.57
C ARG A 247 15.58 -12.45 4.91
N ASP A 248 16.19 -11.33 5.26
CA ASP A 248 15.76 -10.54 6.40
C ASP A 248 14.61 -9.62 6.00
N VAL A 249 13.52 -9.67 6.77
CA VAL A 249 12.28 -8.97 6.49
C VAL A 249 11.72 -8.32 7.74
N TYR A 250 10.91 -7.29 7.57
CA TYR A 250 9.93 -6.86 8.58
C TYR A 250 8.62 -7.62 8.32
N PRO A 251 8.24 -8.62 9.14
CA PRO A 251 7.13 -9.50 8.81
C PRO A 251 5.78 -8.79 8.84
N GLY A 252 4.90 -9.12 7.89
CA GLY A 252 3.54 -8.55 7.81
C GLY A 252 2.70 -8.83 9.05
N PHE A 253 2.87 -9.99 9.70
CA PHE A 253 2.17 -10.28 10.96
C PHE A 253 2.69 -9.44 12.12
N LEU A 254 3.97 -9.05 12.10
CA LEU A 254 4.54 -8.18 13.13
C LEU A 254 4.10 -6.74 12.91
N GLN A 255 3.95 -6.32 11.65
CA GLN A 255 3.28 -5.07 11.31
C GLN A 255 1.87 -5.05 11.88
N LEU A 256 1.06 -6.06 11.57
CA LEU A 256 -0.30 -6.16 12.08
C LEU A 256 -0.36 -6.18 13.62
N SER A 257 0.46 -6.99 14.30
CA SER A 257 0.46 -7.10 15.76
C SER A 257 1.11 -5.92 16.49
N GLY A 258 2.17 -5.34 15.93
CA GLY A 258 2.79 -4.10 16.39
C GLY A 258 1.79 -2.94 16.33
N PHE A 259 1.05 -2.83 15.22
CA PHE A 259 -0.04 -1.87 15.06
C PHE A 259 -1.19 -2.10 16.05
N MET A 260 -1.60 -3.36 16.24
CA MET A 260 -2.64 -3.72 17.21
C MET A 260 -2.21 -3.49 18.67
N SER A 261 -0.91 -3.65 18.98
CA SER A 261 -0.39 -3.54 20.36
C SER A 261 -0.01 -2.12 20.79
N MET A 262 0.16 -1.18 19.85
CA MET A 262 0.67 0.17 20.12
C MET A 262 -0.37 1.27 20.35
N ASN A 263 -1.67 0.97 20.30
CA ASN A 263 -2.78 1.72 20.92
C ASN A 263 -4.07 1.03 20.47
N LEU A 264 -4.43 -0.03 21.20
CA LEU A 264 -5.49 -0.99 20.87
C LEU A 264 -6.85 -0.33 20.55
N ASP A 265 -7.12 0.86 21.10
CA ASP A 265 -8.43 1.52 20.99
C ASP A 265 -8.49 2.65 19.94
N ARG A 266 -7.37 3.13 19.38
CA ARG A 266 -7.38 4.29 18.44
C ARG A 266 -6.88 3.97 17.04
N HIS A 267 -5.81 3.19 16.89
CA HIS A 267 -5.18 2.95 15.59
C HIS A 267 -5.93 1.93 14.71
N ILE A 268 -6.60 0.97 15.34
CA ILE A 268 -7.54 0.07 14.65
C ILE A 268 -8.76 0.86 14.17
N ILE A 269 -9.17 1.89 14.92
CA ILE A 269 -10.32 2.71 14.57
C ILE A 269 -9.94 3.70 13.48
N ALA A 270 -8.80 4.37 13.51
CA ALA A 270 -8.47 5.40 12.53
C ALA A 270 -8.14 4.88 11.12
N HIS A 271 -7.40 3.77 10.96
CA HIS A 271 -7.20 3.17 9.63
C HIS A 271 -8.46 2.49 9.10
N LYS A 272 -9.20 1.83 9.99
CA LYS A 272 -10.52 1.28 9.66
C LYS A 272 -11.49 2.39 9.32
N ASP A 273 -11.52 3.50 10.03
CA ASP A 273 -12.44 4.61 9.81
C ASP A 273 -12.01 5.40 8.59
N PHE A 274 -10.73 5.70 8.38
CA PHE A 274 -10.21 6.30 7.14
C PHE A 274 -10.58 5.47 5.91
N PHE A 275 -10.43 4.14 5.99
CA PHE A 275 -10.82 3.24 4.91
C PHE A 275 -12.34 3.03 4.80
N LEU A 276 -13.05 2.90 5.93
CA LEU A 276 -14.52 2.86 5.96
C LEU A 276 -15.11 4.17 5.49
N HIS A 277 -14.41 5.30 5.61
CA HIS A 277 -14.80 6.60 5.04
C HIS A 277 -14.58 6.62 3.52
N LEU A 278 -13.50 6.00 3.02
CA LEU A 278 -13.30 5.75 1.57
C LEU A 278 -14.33 4.78 0.97
N VAL A 279 -14.84 3.83 1.76
CA VAL A 279 -15.82 2.80 1.33
C VAL A 279 -17.27 3.17 1.71
N LYS A 280 -17.49 4.18 2.57
CA LYS A 280 -18.82 4.50 3.14
C LYS A 280 -19.85 4.91 2.10
N ASP A 281 -19.42 5.48 0.99
CA ASP A 281 -20.31 5.86 -0.11
C ASP A 281 -20.74 4.67 -0.98
N ASP A 282 -20.26 3.46 -0.66
CA ASP A 282 -20.49 2.24 -1.44
C ASP A 282 -21.57 1.32 -0.81
N GLY A 283 -22.25 1.76 0.26
CA GLY A 283 -23.41 1.07 0.85
C GLY A 283 -23.05 0.01 1.90
N ASP A 284 -23.50 0.25 3.14
CA ASP A 284 -23.27 -0.59 4.32
C ASP A 284 -23.91 -1.99 4.21
N SER A 285 -23.18 -2.95 3.62
CA SER A 285 -23.48 -4.39 3.74
C SER A 285 -22.44 -5.10 4.61
N ALA A 286 -22.88 -6.10 5.37
CA ALA A 286 -21.99 -6.95 6.17
C ALA A 286 -21.00 -7.75 5.31
N GLU A 287 -21.24 -7.88 4.01
CA GLU A 287 -20.36 -8.53 3.04
C GLU A 287 -19.19 -7.62 2.67
N LYS A 288 -19.43 -6.34 2.37
CA LYS A 288 -18.35 -5.35 2.16
C LYS A 288 -17.45 -5.19 3.37
N HIS A 289 -18.03 -5.22 4.56
CA HIS A 289 -17.26 -5.26 5.80
C HIS A 289 -16.37 -6.50 5.90
N ARG A 290 -16.86 -7.68 5.50
CA ARG A 290 -16.08 -8.93 5.52
C ARG A 290 -14.96 -8.92 4.49
N ASP A 291 -15.24 -8.47 3.28
CA ASP A 291 -14.25 -8.37 2.21
C ASP A 291 -13.12 -7.40 2.60
N PHE A 292 -13.47 -6.28 3.24
CA PHE A 292 -12.47 -5.37 3.81
C PHE A 292 -11.58 -6.05 4.86
N TYR A 293 -12.14 -6.77 5.83
CA TYR A 293 -11.34 -7.46 6.83
C TYR A 293 -10.47 -8.55 6.21
N ASP A 294 -10.96 -9.29 5.23
CA ASP A 294 -10.20 -10.33 4.53
C ASP A 294 -9.00 -9.71 3.78
N GLU A 295 -9.19 -8.53 3.19
CA GLU A 295 -8.15 -7.76 2.52
C GLU A 295 -7.15 -7.11 3.51
N TYR A 296 -7.64 -6.58 4.63
CA TYR A 296 -6.80 -6.00 5.68
C TYR A 296 -5.95 -7.06 6.38
N LEU A 297 -6.44 -8.29 6.52
CA LEU A 297 -5.68 -9.40 7.09
C LEU A 297 -4.71 -10.05 6.09
N ALA A 298 -4.81 -9.69 4.79
CA ALA A 298 -3.88 -10.14 3.75
C ALA A 298 -2.60 -9.32 3.81
N VAL A 299 -1.71 -9.71 4.72
CA VAL A 299 -0.45 -8.99 4.97
C VAL A 299 0.73 -9.55 4.19
N MET A 300 1.68 -8.66 3.88
CA MET A 300 2.93 -8.96 3.18
C MET A 300 4.17 -8.54 3.99
N ASP A 301 5.27 -9.27 3.79
CA ASP A 301 6.56 -8.94 4.41
C ASP A 301 7.28 -7.87 3.58
N LEU A 302 7.98 -6.95 4.25
CA LEU A 302 8.86 -5.95 3.62
C LEU A 302 10.30 -6.42 3.75
N THR A 303 11.15 -6.09 2.79
CA THR A 303 12.60 -6.24 2.96
C THR A 303 13.10 -5.42 4.14
N ALA A 304 14.00 -5.98 4.94
CA ALA A 304 14.56 -5.27 6.10
C ALA A 304 15.30 -4.01 5.67
N GLU A 305 15.96 -4.03 4.51
CA GLU A 305 16.68 -2.90 3.94
C GLU A 305 15.76 -1.70 3.71
N PHE A 306 14.67 -1.91 2.97
CA PHE A 306 13.68 -0.88 2.69
C PHE A 306 13.04 -0.34 3.98
N TYR A 307 12.61 -1.23 4.88
CA TYR A 307 11.97 -0.84 6.12
C TYR A 307 12.91 0.01 7.00
N LEU A 308 14.12 -0.47 7.25
CA LEU A 308 15.08 0.21 8.11
C LEU A 308 15.54 1.54 7.50
N GLN A 309 15.84 1.57 6.19
CA GLN A 309 16.22 2.81 5.51
C GLN A 309 15.07 3.83 5.56
N THR A 310 13.81 3.40 5.40
CA THR A 310 12.67 4.31 5.52
C THR A 310 12.56 4.90 6.92
N VAL A 311 12.65 4.08 7.97
CA VAL A 311 12.61 4.56 9.37
C VAL A 311 13.73 5.56 9.64
N GLU A 312 14.95 5.22 9.24
CA GLU A 312 16.13 6.07 9.45
C GLU A 312 16.01 7.38 8.67
N THR A 313 15.85 7.32 7.36
CA THR A 313 15.86 8.48 6.47
C THR A 313 14.64 9.41 6.68
N VAL A 314 13.44 8.85 6.88
CA VAL A 314 12.21 9.65 6.95
C VAL A 314 11.90 10.10 8.37
N PHE A 315 11.88 9.15 9.32
CA PHE A 315 11.34 9.38 10.65
C PHE A 315 12.39 9.80 11.69
N ILE A 316 13.66 9.44 11.49
CA ILE A 316 14.76 9.80 12.41
C ILE A 316 15.53 11.00 11.89
N GLU A 317 16.06 10.91 10.66
CA GLU A 317 16.93 11.93 10.06
C GLU A 317 16.16 13.09 9.44
N HIS A 318 14.89 12.86 9.06
CA HIS A 318 14.06 13.83 8.35
C HIS A 318 14.78 14.35 7.09
N ALA A 319 15.30 13.43 6.28
CA ALA A 319 16.32 13.75 5.28
C ALA A 319 15.80 14.64 4.14
N ILE A 320 14.53 14.52 3.76
CA ILE A 320 13.91 15.39 2.74
C ILE A 320 13.78 16.83 3.26
N PRO A 321 13.09 17.12 4.38
CA PRO A 321 12.92 18.50 4.84
C PRO A 321 14.23 19.16 5.29
N THR A 322 15.23 18.37 5.71
CA THR A 322 16.58 18.87 6.03
C THR A 322 17.49 19.00 4.82
N GLY A 323 17.08 18.52 3.64
CA GLY A 323 17.85 18.59 2.39
C GLY A 323 19.10 17.71 2.37
N THR A 324 19.12 16.65 3.17
CA THR A 324 20.25 15.70 3.29
C THR A 324 20.00 14.37 2.58
N MET A 325 18.76 14.12 2.11
CA MET A 325 18.43 12.88 1.41
C MET A 325 19.27 12.74 0.13
N LEU A 326 19.90 11.58 -0.01
CA LEU A 326 20.60 11.15 -1.22
C LEU A 326 19.81 10.00 -1.86
N HIS A 327 19.82 9.97 -3.19
CA HIS A 327 19.37 8.85 -3.99
C HIS A 327 20.54 8.38 -4.87
N ARG A 328 21.05 7.17 -4.66
CA ARG A 328 22.26 6.63 -5.34
C ARG A 328 23.45 7.60 -5.35
N GLY A 329 23.64 8.34 -4.25
CA GLY A 329 24.69 9.35 -4.09
C GLY A 329 24.39 10.71 -4.73
N GLU A 330 23.27 10.87 -5.43
CA GLU A 330 22.78 12.15 -5.93
C GLU A 330 21.86 12.81 -4.90
N ALA A 331 22.08 14.09 -4.59
CA ALA A 331 21.19 14.83 -3.68
C ALA A 331 19.77 14.95 -4.26
N VAL A 332 18.77 14.56 -3.48
CA VAL A 332 17.35 14.80 -3.74
C VAL A 332 17.06 16.27 -3.41
N ASP A 333 16.83 17.09 -4.43
CA ASP A 333 16.57 18.52 -4.27
C ASP A 333 15.17 18.89 -4.77
N PRO A 334 14.16 18.98 -3.88
CA PRO A 334 12.81 19.38 -4.25
C PRO A 334 12.72 20.77 -4.90
N LYS A 335 13.72 21.64 -4.70
CA LYS A 335 13.76 22.95 -5.37
C LYS A 335 14.01 22.81 -6.87
N ALA A 336 14.50 21.67 -7.34
CA ALA A 336 14.68 21.42 -8.76
C ALA A 336 13.34 21.29 -9.51
N ILE A 337 12.25 20.98 -8.81
CA ILE A 337 10.93 20.79 -9.41
C ILE A 337 10.39 22.13 -9.92
N ARG A 338 10.18 22.20 -11.24
CA ARG A 338 9.67 23.40 -11.94
C ARG A 338 8.48 23.09 -12.83
N LYS A 339 8.52 21.94 -13.52
CA LYS A 339 7.53 21.61 -14.55
C LYS A 339 6.41 20.70 -14.06
N VAL A 340 6.56 20.04 -12.92
CA VAL A 340 5.51 19.15 -12.36
C VAL A 340 4.53 19.97 -11.51
N ALA A 341 3.23 19.81 -11.74
CA ALA A 341 2.21 20.37 -10.85
C ALA A 341 2.09 19.54 -9.56
N LEU A 342 1.82 20.18 -8.42
CA LEU A 342 1.76 19.50 -7.12
C LEU A 342 0.37 19.63 -6.50
N MET A 343 -0.21 18.49 -6.14
CA MET A 343 -1.39 18.42 -5.29
C MET A 343 -1.07 17.63 -4.01
N THR A 344 -1.49 18.14 -2.86
CA THR A 344 -1.40 17.42 -1.59
C THR A 344 -2.81 17.23 -1.00
N VAL A 345 -3.07 16.05 -0.45
CA VAL A 345 -4.32 15.72 0.23
C VAL A 345 -3.98 15.21 1.63
N GLU A 346 -4.61 15.75 2.66
CA GLU A 346 -4.51 15.29 4.03
C GLU A 346 -5.91 14.95 4.57
N GLY A 347 -5.98 14.12 5.59
CA GLY A 347 -7.23 13.91 6.34
C GLY A 347 -7.21 14.73 7.62
N GLU A 348 -8.25 15.53 7.86
CA GLU A 348 -8.37 16.36 9.08
C GLU A 348 -8.18 15.55 10.39
N ASN A 349 -8.59 14.28 10.40
CA ASN A 349 -8.52 13.39 11.57
C ASN A 349 -7.51 12.23 11.39
N ASP A 350 -6.51 12.39 10.52
CA ASP A 350 -5.44 11.40 10.33
C ASP A 350 -4.49 11.42 11.55
N ASP A 351 -4.46 10.31 12.29
CA ASP A 351 -3.61 10.12 13.47
C ASP A 351 -2.31 9.36 13.16
N ILE A 352 -2.09 8.98 11.89
CA ILE A 352 -0.90 8.32 11.39
C ILE A 352 0.03 9.36 10.76
N THR A 353 -0.49 10.09 9.77
CA THR A 353 0.21 11.21 9.13
C THR A 353 -0.42 12.51 9.62
N GLY A 354 0.20 13.11 10.64
CA GLY A 354 -0.33 14.32 11.26
C GLY A 354 -0.51 15.47 10.26
N GLY A 355 -1.48 16.33 10.52
CA GLY A 355 -1.77 17.48 9.66
C GLY A 355 -0.53 18.36 9.42
N GLY A 356 -0.31 18.72 8.17
CA GLY A 356 0.81 19.50 7.67
C GLY A 356 2.04 18.68 7.22
N GLN A 357 2.09 17.38 7.51
CA GLN A 357 3.23 16.55 7.10
C GLN A 357 3.33 16.39 5.57
N THR A 358 2.20 16.23 4.88
CA THR A 358 2.13 16.14 3.42
C THR A 358 2.16 17.52 2.79
N GLU A 359 1.43 18.48 3.37
CA GLU A 359 1.36 19.88 2.92
C GLU A 359 2.74 20.53 2.85
N ALA A 360 3.66 20.14 3.74
CA ALA A 360 5.05 20.61 3.77
C ALA A 360 5.78 20.48 2.41
N ALA A 361 5.35 19.56 1.53
CA ALA A 361 5.88 19.45 0.17
C ALA A 361 5.81 20.78 -0.62
N HIS A 362 4.78 21.61 -0.40
CA HIS A 362 4.64 22.92 -1.05
C HIS A 362 5.73 23.91 -0.63
N ALA A 363 6.11 23.91 0.65
CA ALA A 363 7.17 24.78 1.15
C ALA A 363 8.56 24.35 0.63
N LEU A 364 8.75 23.05 0.41
CA LEU A 364 9.99 22.47 -0.10
C LEU A 364 10.17 22.68 -1.62
N THR A 365 9.10 23.00 -2.35
CA THR A 365 9.09 23.13 -3.82
C THR A 365 8.84 24.58 -4.28
N PRO A 366 9.64 25.57 -3.86
CA PRO A 366 9.36 27.00 -4.08
C PRO A 366 9.32 27.39 -5.57
N ASN A 367 9.85 26.56 -6.47
CA ASN A 367 9.91 26.84 -7.89
C ASN A 367 8.70 26.34 -8.70
N ILE A 368 7.73 25.66 -8.06
CA ILE A 368 6.44 25.35 -8.70
C ILE A 368 5.57 26.62 -8.65
N PRO A 369 5.01 27.11 -9.77
CA PRO A 369 4.10 28.26 -9.78
C PRO A 369 2.83 28.04 -8.92
N ASP A 370 2.31 29.09 -8.30
CA ASP A 370 1.15 29.01 -7.39
C ASP A 370 -0.12 28.47 -8.06
N ASP A 371 -0.34 28.77 -9.35
CA ASP A 371 -1.46 28.27 -10.14
C ASP A 371 -1.36 26.77 -10.49
N ARG A 372 -0.24 26.14 -10.14
CA ARG A 372 0.03 24.70 -10.33
C ARG A 372 0.18 23.97 -9.00
N ARG A 373 -0.26 24.59 -7.90
CA ARG A 373 -0.30 24.03 -6.56
C ARG A 373 -1.74 23.90 -6.11
N LEU A 374 -2.04 22.78 -5.45
CA LEU A 374 -3.31 22.57 -4.79
C LEU A 374 -3.09 21.83 -3.46
N HIS A 375 -3.82 22.23 -2.43
CA HIS A 375 -3.89 21.50 -1.16
C HIS A 375 -5.35 21.26 -0.80
N TYR A 376 -5.64 20.07 -0.28
CA TYR A 376 -6.94 19.65 0.21
C TYR A 376 -6.79 19.01 1.60
N THR A 377 -7.74 19.26 2.49
CA THR A 377 -7.80 18.72 3.86
C THR A 377 -9.19 18.16 4.16
#